data_AF-A0A518RHT1-F1
#
_entry.id   AF-A0A518RHT1-F1
#
_cell.length_a   1.000
_cell.length_b   1.000
_cell.length_c   1.000
_cell.angle_alpha   90.00
_cell.angle_beta   90.00
_cell.angle_gamma   90.00
#
_symmetry.space_group_name_H-M   'P 1'
#
loop_
_entity.id
_entity.type
_entity.pdbx_description
1 polymer ?
#
loop_
_entity_poly.entity_id
_entity_poly.type
_entity_poly.pdbx_seq_one_letter_code
_entity_poly.pdbx_strand_id
1 'polypeptide(L)'
;MANRYERAELLAAIWKLGAQDERMPTSHGILDRALSDELDNLPSALTEGLTFSVTGVGLRCLELPDILLAAQEAMLTSEPNPTYLSTIVTLDNEEARQTVLSYNLSTAEAAEIGGRLRDAVLRAHEPAEEVLAEA
;
A
#
# COMPACT_ATOMS: atom_id res chain seq x y z
N MET A 1 4.27 -5.97 18.21
CA MET A 1 3.19 -6.39 17.28
C MET A 1 2.41 -5.15 16.91
N ALA A 2 2.74 -4.53 15.78
CA ALA A 2 1.96 -3.41 15.28
C ALA A 2 0.50 -3.86 15.02
N ASN A 3 -0.46 -3.15 15.61
CA ASN A 3 -1.89 -3.40 15.44
C ASN A 3 -2.28 -3.16 13.97
N ARG A 4 -3.29 -3.85 13.44
CA ARG A 4 -3.77 -3.66 12.06
C ARG A 4 -4.11 -2.19 11.76
N TYR A 5 -4.56 -1.44 12.76
CA TYR A 5 -4.82 0.00 12.67
C TYR A 5 -3.54 0.83 12.54
N GLU A 6 -2.50 0.50 13.29
CA GLU A 6 -1.20 1.21 13.20
C GLU A 6 -0.58 1.04 11.82
N ARG A 7 -0.66 -0.18 11.26
CA ARG A 7 -0.23 -0.45 9.88
C ARG A 7 -1.08 0.28 8.85
N ALA A 8 -2.39 0.34 9.07
CA ALA A 8 -3.31 1.06 8.19
C ALA A 8 -3.00 2.56 8.16
N GLU A 9 -2.82 3.18 9.34
CA GLU A 9 -2.42 4.58 9.48
C GLU A 9 -1.10 4.86 8.78
N LEU A 10 -0.08 4.04 9.03
CA LEU A 10 1.23 4.24 8.45
C LEU A 10 1.22 4.04 6.93
N LEU A 11 0.55 3.00 6.42
CA LEU A 11 0.38 2.76 4.98
C LEU A 11 -0.33 3.94 4.30
N ALA A 12 -1.44 4.40 4.87
CA ALA A 12 -2.20 5.52 4.33
C ALA A 12 -1.38 6.81 4.33
N ALA A 13 -0.65 7.10 5.41
CA ALA A 13 0.18 8.29 5.51
C ALA A 13 1.35 8.28 4.51
N ILE A 14 2.05 7.15 4.38
CA ILE A 14 3.13 6.97 3.38
C ILE A 14 2.57 7.14 1.96
N TRP A 15 1.44 6.48 1.67
CA TRP A 15 0.80 6.61 0.37
C TRP A 15 0.39 8.06 0.08
N LYS A 16 -0.23 8.76 1.04
CA LYS A 16 -0.66 10.15 0.88
C LYS A 16 0.52 11.08 0.55
N LEU A 17 1.64 10.91 1.24
CA LEU A 17 2.81 11.77 1.07
C LEU A 17 3.60 11.47 -0.22
N GLY A 18 3.67 10.21 -0.64
CA GLY A 18 4.49 9.82 -1.79
C GLY A 18 3.73 9.65 -3.11
N ALA A 19 2.44 9.32 -3.08
CA ALA A 19 1.65 9.00 -4.27
C ALA A 19 0.86 10.20 -4.83
N GLN A 20 0.96 11.40 -4.22
CA GLN A 20 0.45 12.67 -4.77
C GLN A 20 -0.99 12.59 -5.34
N ASP A 21 -1.93 12.13 -4.52
CA ASP A 21 -3.36 11.98 -4.84
C ASP A 21 -3.73 10.82 -5.78
N GLU A 22 -2.79 9.93 -6.12
CA GLU A 22 -3.13 8.67 -6.78
C GLU A 22 -3.99 7.76 -5.89
N ARG A 23 -4.87 7.00 -6.54
CA ARG A 23 -5.73 6.02 -5.85
C ARG A 23 -4.91 4.79 -5.48
N MET A 24 -5.01 4.36 -4.23
CA MET A 24 -4.37 3.14 -3.76
C MET A 24 -5.12 1.92 -4.34
N PRO A 25 -4.44 0.98 -5.03
CA PRO A 25 -5.10 -0.20 -5.56
C PRO A 25 -5.51 -1.13 -4.42
N THR A 26 -6.75 -1.66 -4.49
CA THR A 26 -7.33 -2.53 -3.45
C THR A 26 -7.60 -3.95 -3.94
N SER A 27 -7.28 -4.25 -5.20
CA SER A 27 -7.60 -5.54 -5.83
C SER A 27 -6.47 -6.08 -6.72
N HIS A 28 -6.71 -7.27 -7.29
CA HIS A 28 -5.83 -7.97 -8.25
C HIS A 28 -4.40 -8.28 -7.80
N GLY A 29 -4.07 -8.20 -6.51
CA GLY A 29 -2.72 -8.54 -6.05
C GLY A 29 -1.69 -7.45 -6.31
N ILE A 30 -2.10 -6.28 -6.82
CA ILE A 30 -1.20 -5.20 -7.24
C ILE A 30 -0.46 -4.64 -6.03
N LEU A 31 -1.20 -4.28 -4.98
CA LEU A 31 -0.61 -3.78 -3.75
C LEU A 31 0.17 -4.88 -3.02
N ASP A 32 -0.30 -6.13 -3.06
CA ASP A 32 0.42 -7.28 -2.51
C ASP A 32 1.81 -7.41 -3.14
N ARG A 33 1.90 -7.30 -4.48
CA ARG A 33 3.17 -7.37 -5.21
C ARG A 33 4.05 -6.16 -4.93
N ALA A 34 3.48 -4.96 -4.94
CA ALA A 34 4.23 -3.74 -4.63
C ALA A 34 4.84 -3.78 -3.21
N LEU A 35 4.09 -4.27 -2.22
CA LEU A 35 4.59 -4.45 -0.85
C LEU A 35 5.69 -5.52 -0.77
N SER A 36 5.57 -6.60 -1.54
CA SER A 36 6.60 -7.63 -1.59
C SER A 36 7.89 -7.14 -2.25
N ASP A 37 7.78 -6.35 -3.33
CA ASP A 37 8.93 -5.83 -4.08
C ASP A 37 9.69 -4.77 -3.28
N GLU A 38 8.99 -3.98 -2.46
CA GLU A 38 9.58 -2.90 -1.66
C GLU A 38 9.79 -3.30 -0.17
N LEU A 39 9.67 -4.59 0.18
CA LEU A 39 9.66 -5.05 1.57
C LEU A 39 10.88 -4.57 2.39
N ASP A 40 12.07 -4.57 1.78
CA ASP A 40 13.32 -4.16 2.43
C ASP A 40 13.45 -2.63 2.57
N ASN A 41 12.65 -1.86 1.82
CA ASN A 41 12.67 -0.39 1.80
C ASN A 41 11.54 0.24 2.61
N LEU A 42 10.60 -0.58 3.08
CA LEU A 42 9.45 -0.17 3.88
C LEU A 42 9.81 -0.17 5.38
N PRO A 43 9.19 0.71 6.19
CA PRO A 43 9.45 0.75 7.62
C PRO A 43 9.04 -0.55 8.30
N SER A 44 9.83 -1.01 9.27
CA SER A 44 9.56 -2.25 10.01
C SER A 44 8.19 -2.23 10.71
N ALA A 45 7.72 -1.06 11.14
CA ALA A 45 6.38 -0.89 11.70
C ALA A 45 5.25 -1.30 10.73
N LEU A 46 5.50 -1.23 9.42
CA LEU A 46 4.57 -1.69 8.39
C LEU A 46 4.83 -3.16 8.01
N THR A 47 6.09 -3.59 7.92
CA THR A 47 6.47 -4.89 7.34
C THR A 47 6.59 -6.03 8.33
N GLU A 48 6.79 -5.75 9.62
CA GLU A 48 6.97 -6.77 10.65
C GLU A 48 5.76 -7.71 10.68
N GLY A 49 5.95 -8.98 10.35
CA GLY A 49 4.86 -9.97 10.36
C GLY A 49 3.89 -9.83 9.19
N LEU A 50 4.28 -9.20 8.09
CA LEU A 50 3.64 -9.47 6.80
C LEU A 50 4.11 -10.83 6.27
N THR A 51 3.18 -11.62 5.77
CA THR A 51 3.43 -12.92 5.17
C THR A 51 2.88 -12.95 3.75
N PHE A 52 3.67 -13.52 2.84
CA PHE A 52 3.34 -13.59 1.42
C PHE A 52 3.21 -15.04 0.97
N SER A 53 2.17 -15.34 0.20
CA SER A 53 1.89 -16.67 -0.32
C SER A 53 1.46 -16.62 -1.78
N VAL A 54 1.93 -17.57 -2.58
CA VAL A 54 1.50 -17.74 -3.97
C VAL A 54 0.23 -18.56 -3.99
N THR A 55 -0.84 -17.96 -4.52
CA THR A 55 -2.17 -18.57 -4.66
C THR A 55 -2.50 -18.84 -6.13
N GLY A 56 -3.63 -19.50 -6.40
CA GLY A 56 -4.12 -19.69 -7.77
C GLY A 56 -4.41 -18.40 -8.55
N VAL A 57 -4.44 -17.25 -7.89
CA VAL A 57 -4.68 -15.93 -8.50
C VAL A 57 -3.45 -15.01 -8.39
N GLY A 58 -2.29 -15.52 -7.97
CA GLY A 58 -1.05 -14.77 -7.85
C GLY A 58 -0.53 -14.62 -6.41
N LEU A 59 0.48 -13.77 -6.23
CA LEU A 59 1.08 -13.44 -4.94
C LEU A 59 0.08 -12.66 -4.08
N ARG A 60 -0.06 -13.06 -2.81
CA ARG A 60 -0.97 -12.42 -1.84
C ARG A 60 -0.26 -12.17 -0.52
N CYS A 61 -0.46 -10.98 0.04
CA CYS A 61 -0.14 -10.64 1.41
C CYS A 61 -1.31 -11.04 2.30
N LEU A 62 -1.09 -11.91 3.28
CA LEU A 62 -2.19 -12.49 4.07
C LEU A 62 -2.82 -11.47 5.03
N GLU A 63 -2.04 -10.50 5.49
CA GLU A 63 -2.48 -9.47 6.44
C GLU A 63 -3.02 -8.21 5.75
N LEU A 64 -2.73 -8.02 4.46
CA LEU A 64 -3.16 -6.82 3.73
C LEU A 64 -4.69 -6.62 3.71
N PRO A 65 -5.54 -7.66 3.55
CA PRO A 65 -6.98 -7.49 3.66
C PRO A 65 -7.43 -6.88 4.99
N ASP A 66 -6.84 -7.31 6.10
CA ASP A 66 -7.17 -6.81 7.45
C ASP A 66 -6.66 -5.39 7.67
N ILE A 67 -5.50 -5.03 7.09
CA ILE A 67 -4.94 -3.68 7.10
C ILE A 67 -5.85 -2.72 6.31
N LEU A 68 -6.28 -3.12 5.11
CA LEU A 68 -7.19 -2.32 4.28
C LEU A 68 -8.57 -2.17 4.93
N LEU A 69 -9.08 -3.24 5.56
CA LEU A 69 -10.31 -3.17 6.34
C LEU A 69 -10.17 -2.19 7.51
N ALA A 70 -9.06 -2.25 8.26
CA ALA A 70 -8.77 -1.32 9.34
C ALA A 70 -8.68 0.14 8.84
N ALA A 71 -8.08 0.37 7.66
CA ALA A 71 -8.02 1.70 7.05
C ALA A 71 -9.42 2.26 6.73
N GLN A 72 -10.31 1.39 6.22
CA GLN A 72 -11.69 1.76 5.95
C GLN A 72 -12.48 2.03 7.24
N GLU A 73 -12.36 1.15 8.25
CA GLU A 73 -13.00 1.32 9.56
C GLU A 73 -12.57 2.61 10.27
N ALA A 74 -11.30 3.00 10.12
CA ALA A 74 -10.73 4.22 10.66
C ALA A 74 -10.99 5.46 9.78
N MET A 75 -11.76 5.34 8.68
CA MET A 75 -12.06 6.42 7.74
C MET A 75 -10.81 7.07 7.11
N LEU A 76 -9.70 6.33 7.02
CA LEU A 76 -8.45 6.76 6.37
C LEU A 76 -8.50 6.62 4.85
N THR A 77 -9.48 5.88 4.35
CA THR A 77 -9.74 5.70 2.93
C THR A 77 -11.21 5.90 2.62
N SER A 78 -11.52 6.37 1.41
CA SER A 78 -12.89 6.51 0.92
C SER A 78 -13.65 5.19 0.95
N GLU A 79 -14.98 5.26 1.00
CA GLU A 79 -15.84 4.10 0.78
C GLU A 79 -15.47 3.38 -0.54
N PRO A 80 -15.55 2.04 -0.56
CA PRO A 80 -15.21 1.27 -1.75
C PRO A 80 -16.02 1.75 -2.95
N ASN A 81 -15.33 2.07 -4.04
CA ASN A 81 -16.00 2.42 -5.28
C ASN A 81 -16.77 1.20 -5.83
N PRO A 82 -17.78 1.38 -6.71
CA PRO A 82 -18.59 0.26 -7.21
C PRO A 82 -17.78 -0.86 -7.88
N THR A 83 -16.55 -0.57 -8.31
CA THR A 83 -15.66 -1.53 -8.95
C THR A 83 -14.69 -2.21 -7.98
N TYR A 84 -14.59 -1.76 -6.73
CA TYR A 84 -13.66 -2.23 -5.67
C TYR A 84 -12.18 -2.29 -6.10
N LEU A 85 -11.79 -1.55 -7.14
CA LEU A 85 -10.45 -1.65 -7.72
C LEU A 85 -9.42 -0.78 -7.02
N SER A 86 -9.86 0.31 -6.40
CA SER A 86 -8.97 1.31 -5.83
C SER A 86 -9.71 2.17 -4.81
N THR A 87 -9.00 2.72 -3.84
CA THR A 87 -9.53 3.67 -2.85
C THR A 87 -8.73 4.97 -2.84
N ILE A 88 -9.36 6.05 -2.37
CA ILE A 88 -8.70 7.35 -2.17
C ILE A 88 -8.29 7.41 -0.70
N VAL A 89 -7.04 7.77 -0.41
CA VAL A 89 -6.62 8.10 0.96
C VAL A 89 -7.17 9.48 1.33
N THR A 90 -7.92 9.55 2.42
CA THR A 90 -8.67 10.73 2.87
C THR A 90 -7.89 11.62 3.83
N LEU A 91 -6.78 11.11 4.40
CA LEU A 91 -5.88 11.89 5.24
C LEU A 91 -5.45 13.18 4.55
N ASP A 92 -5.43 14.28 5.30
CA ASP A 92 -4.80 15.50 4.82
C ASP A 92 -3.27 15.42 4.94
N ASN A 93 -2.57 16.39 4.32
CA ASN A 93 -1.11 16.40 4.31
C ASN A 93 -0.50 16.69 5.69
N GLU A 94 -1.22 17.37 6.58
CA GLU A 94 -0.73 17.69 7.93
C GLU A 94 -0.85 16.46 8.83
N GLU A 95 -2.00 15.78 8.82
CA GLU A 95 -2.24 14.53 9.52
C GLU A 95 -1.26 13.46 9.06
N ALA A 96 -1.08 13.27 7.74
CA ALA A 96 -0.13 12.30 7.21
C ALA A 96 1.31 12.58 7.68
N ARG A 97 1.72 13.85 7.78
CA ARG A 97 3.03 14.25 8.33
C ARG A 97 3.15 13.91 9.81
N GLN A 98 2.14 14.23 10.62
CA GLN A 98 2.15 13.93 12.05
C GLN A 98 2.21 12.43 12.30
N THR A 99 1.47 11.65 11.50
CA THR A 99 1.50 10.18 11.56
C THR A 99 2.90 9.66 11.30
N VAL A 100 3.55 9.99 10.18
CA VAL A 100 4.88 9.43 9.88
C VAL A 100 5.96 9.84 10.89
N LEU A 101 5.85 11.05 11.47
CA LEU A 101 6.73 11.50 12.54
C LEU A 101 6.58 10.66 13.82
N SER A 102 5.37 10.20 14.16
CA SER A 102 5.14 9.33 15.33
C SER A 102 5.78 7.94 15.16
N TYR A 103 6.02 7.52 13.91
CA TYR A 103 6.77 6.31 13.55
C TYR A 103 8.27 6.55 13.33
N ASN A 104 8.80 7.71 13.73
CA ASN A 104 10.21 8.10 13.58
C ASN A 104 10.68 8.21 12.11
N LEU A 105 9.78 8.52 11.17
CA LEU A 105 10.13 8.83 9.79
C LEU A 105 10.06 10.34 9.58
N SER A 106 11.03 10.90 8.86
CA SER A 106 10.88 12.26 8.35
C SER A 106 9.85 12.29 7.22
N THR A 107 9.23 13.45 7.00
CA THR A 107 8.30 13.67 5.88
C THR A 107 8.96 13.36 4.53
N ALA A 108 10.25 13.67 4.38
CA ALA A 108 10.99 13.42 3.15
C ALA A 108 11.20 11.92 2.90
N GLU A 109 11.61 11.17 3.92
CA GLU A 109 11.75 9.71 3.85
C GLU A 109 10.40 9.05 3.54
N ALA A 110 9.33 9.46 4.22
CA ALA A 110 7.99 8.91 3.96
C ALA A 110 7.50 9.18 2.53
N ALA A 111 7.76 10.38 2.00
CA ALA A 111 7.42 10.72 0.61
C ALA A 111 8.24 9.88 -0.39
N GLU A 112 9.52 9.66 -0.12
CA GLU A 112 10.38 8.82 -0.96
C GLU A 112 9.92 7.35 -0.97
N ILE A 113 9.61 6.81 0.21
CA ILE A 113 9.06 5.45 0.37
C ILE A 113 7.73 5.33 -0.37
N GLY A 114 6.82 6.29 -0.17
CA GLY A 114 5.51 6.26 -0.84
C GLY A 114 5.62 6.41 -2.35
N GLY A 115 6.59 7.19 -2.84
CA GLY A 115 6.90 7.30 -4.26
C GLY A 115 7.38 5.97 -4.86
N ARG A 116 8.31 5.28 -4.18
CA ARG A 116 8.75 3.93 -4.58
C ARG A 116 7.60 2.93 -4.60
N LEU A 117 6.76 2.94 -3.57
CA LEU A 117 5.61 2.05 -3.48
C LEU A 117 4.60 2.31 -4.59
N ARG A 118 4.33 3.58 -4.92
CA ARG A 118 3.53 3.95 -6.09
C ARG A 118 4.15 3.44 -7.38
N ASP A 119 5.45 3.65 -7.58
CA ASP A 119 6.14 3.19 -8.79
C ASP A 119 6.10 1.65 -8.91
N ALA A 120 6.18 0.92 -7.80
CA ALA A 120 5.99 -0.52 -7.76
C ALA A 120 4.56 -0.95 -8.12
N VAL A 121 3.55 -0.21 -7.64
CA VAL A 121 2.15 -0.39 -8.07
C VAL A 121 1.99 -0.18 -9.57
N LEU A 122 2.61 0.86 -10.14
CA LEU A 122 2.54 1.14 -11.58
C LEU A 122 3.19 0.01 -12.40
N ARG A 123 4.35 -0.49 -11.97
CA ARG A 123 5.01 -1.66 -12.59
C ARG A 123 4.15 -2.93 -12.49
N ALA A 124 3.45 -3.13 -11.37
CA ALA A 124 2.55 -4.27 -11.19
C ALA A 124 1.24 -4.13 -11.99
N HIS A 125 0.90 -2.93 -12.45
CA HIS A 125 -0.24 -2.65 -13.32
C HIS A 125 0.05 -2.94 -14.80
N GLU A 126 1.32 -2.92 -15.22
CA GLU A 126 1.68 -3.29 -16.59
C GLU A 126 1.41 -4.78 -16.80
N PRO A 127 0.47 -5.17 -17.69
CA PRO A 127 0.33 -6.55 -18.06
C PRO A 127 1.66 -7.02 -18.64
N ALA A 128 2.05 -8.26 -18.37
CA ALA A 128 3.13 -8.92 -19.10
C ALA A 128 2.70 -9.14 -20.58
N GLU A 129 2.60 -8.06 -21.37
CA GLU A 129 2.58 -8.12 -22.82
C GLU A 129 4.00 -8.46 -23.31
N GLU A 130 4.44 -9.71 -23.13
CA GLU A 130 5.55 -10.32 -23.91
C GLU A 130 5.82 -11.79 -23.52
N VAL A 131 4.81 -12.68 -23.51
CA VAL A 131 5.08 -14.15 -23.53
C VAL A 131 4.10 -14.96 -24.40
N LEU A 132 3.40 -14.33 -25.35
CA LEU A 132 2.52 -15.05 -26.29
C LEU A 132 2.83 -14.72 -27.76
N ALA A 133 4.07 -14.35 -28.07
CA ALA A 133 4.53 -14.14 -29.44
C ALA A 133 5.29 -15.34 -30.04
N GLU A 134 5.51 -16.43 -29.30
CA GLU A 134 6.11 -17.65 -29.86
C GLU A 134 5.44 -18.91 -29.26
N ALA A 135 4.38 -19.36 -29.92
CA ALA A 135 3.87 -20.74 -29.85
C ALA A 135 3.41 -21.20 -31.24
#